data_AF-A0AAV9PY12-F1
#
_entry.id   AF-A0AAV9PY12-F1
#
_cell.length_a   1.000
_cell.length_b   1.000
_cell.length_c   1.000
_cell.angle_alpha   90.00
_cell.angle_beta   90.00
_cell.angle_gamma   90.00
#
_symmetry.space_group_name_H-M   'P 1'
#
loop_
_entity.id
_entity.type
_entity.pdbx_description
1 polymer ?
#
loop_
_entity_poly.entity_id
_entity_poly.type
_entity_poly.pdbx_seq_one_letter_code
_entity_poly.pdbx_strand_id
1 'polypeptide(L)'
;MDLASPGPDSGLKDPALGAGSCFDIGIYPLTWALLTLDAHVRRPKIAAVQTTRDGIDVASSMLLIYSSGAEQAIPSSTTEAKTDEGFCRIEGTAGYIDSARYRASRYIRRMSHWTKD
;
A
#
# COMPACT_ATOMS: atom_id res chain seq x y z
N MET A 1 7.84 -0.03 12.23
CA MET A 1 8.99 -0.95 12.31
C MET A 1 10.07 -0.20 13.07
N ASP A 2 10.71 -0.75 14.11
CA ASP A 2 11.83 -0.02 14.72
C ASP A 2 13.09 -0.24 13.88
N LEU A 3 13.47 0.76 13.07
CA LEU A 3 14.68 0.70 12.24
C LEU A 3 15.96 0.88 13.06
N ALA A 4 15.90 1.34 14.31
CA ALA A 4 17.08 1.49 15.16
C ALA A 4 17.53 0.15 15.77
N SER A 5 16.60 -0.76 16.04
CA SER A 5 16.84 -2.05 16.71
C SER A 5 17.75 -3.06 15.96
N PRO A 6 17.69 -3.22 14.62
CA PRO A 6 18.52 -4.20 13.91
C PRO A 6 20.00 -3.79 13.82
N GLY A 7 20.89 -4.79 13.79
CA GLY A 7 22.33 -4.57 13.55
C GLY A 7 22.64 -3.94 12.17
N PRO A 8 23.88 -3.48 11.94
CA PRO A 8 24.27 -2.78 10.71
C PRO A 8 24.10 -3.64 9.43
N ASP A 9 24.26 -4.96 9.53
CA ASP A 9 24.13 -5.89 8.40
C ASP A 9 22.67 -6.34 8.14
N SER A 10 21.70 -5.65 8.75
CA SER A 10 20.29 -5.97 8.57
C SER A 10 19.83 -5.61 7.16
N GLY A 11 19.11 -6.53 6.50
CA GLY A 11 18.42 -6.26 5.23
C GLY A 11 17.38 -5.15 5.30
N LEU A 12 17.03 -4.67 6.50
CA LEU A 12 16.17 -3.49 6.71
C LEU A 12 16.92 -2.16 6.59
N LYS A 13 18.26 -2.19 6.53
CA LYS A 13 19.13 -1.01 6.45
C LYS A 13 19.97 -0.96 5.17
N ASP A 14 20.21 -2.12 4.54
CA ASP A 14 21.01 -2.19 3.31
C ASP A 14 20.14 -1.96 2.05
N PRO A 15 20.31 -0.85 1.31
CA PRO A 15 19.59 -0.62 0.06
C PRO A 15 19.81 -1.72 -0.97
N ALA A 16 20.97 -2.39 -0.97
CA ALA A 16 21.29 -3.47 -1.90
C ALA A 16 20.45 -4.73 -1.64
N LEU A 17 19.89 -4.88 -0.43
CA LEU A 17 18.99 -5.96 -0.05
C LEU A 17 17.50 -5.57 -0.17
N GLY A 18 17.21 -4.40 -0.72
CA GLY A 18 15.85 -3.90 -0.87
C GLY A 18 15.32 -3.17 0.37
N ALA A 19 16.19 -2.63 1.22
CA ALA A 19 15.78 -1.79 2.33
C ALA A 19 15.05 -0.52 1.84
N GLY A 20 14.01 -0.14 2.57
CA GLY A 20 13.23 1.07 2.32
C GLY A 20 11.73 0.81 2.34
N SER A 21 10.97 1.78 2.83
CA SER A 21 9.51 1.64 2.99
C SER A 21 8.81 1.36 1.66
N CYS A 22 9.29 1.96 0.57
CA CYS A 22 8.71 1.85 -0.76
C CYS A 22 8.79 0.42 -1.30
N PHE A 23 9.96 -0.21 -1.19
CA PHE A 23 10.21 -1.53 -1.75
C PHE A 23 9.70 -2.65 -0.84
N ASP A 24 9.87 -2.51 0.48
CA ASP A 24 9.45 -3.51 1.47
C ASP A 24 7.92 -3.58 1.61
N ILE A 25 7.28 -2.44 1.89
CA ILE A 25 5.84 -2.38 2.20
C ILE A 25 5.02 -1.50 1.25
N GLY A 26 5.64 -0.65 0.44
CA GLY A 26 4.95 0.17 -0.57
C GLY A 26 4.41 -0.63 -1.75
N ILE A 27 4.92 -1.85 -1.98
CA ILE A 27 4.40 -2.77 -3.00
C ILE A 27 2.94 -3.20 -2.72
N TYR A 28 2.52 -3.26 -1.46
CA TYR A 28 1.16 -3.68 -1.10
C TYR A 28 0.10 -2.66 -1.54
N PRO A 29 0.16 -1.37 -1.15
CA PRO A 29 -0.80 -0.38 -1.64
C PRO A 29 -0.70 -0.17 -3.16
N LEU A 30 0.48 -0.33 -3.76
CA LEU A 30 0.62 -0.34 -5.23
C LEU A 30 -0.14 -1.51 -5.87
N THR A 31 -0.07 -2.71 -5.28
CA THR A 31 -0.82 -3.87 -5.75
C THR A 31 -2.32 -3.62 -5.70
N TRP A 32 -2.81 -3.00 -4.62
CA TRP A 32 -4.23 -2.61 -4.55
C TRP A 32 -4.61 -1.59 -5.61
N ALA A 33 -3.78 -0.57 -5.84
CA ALA A 33 -4.01 0.40 -6.91
C ALA A 33 -4.11 -0.27 -8.29
N LEU A 34 -3.25 -1.26 -8.58
CA LEU A 34 -3.29 -2.02 -9.83
C LEU A 34 -4.54 -2.88 -9.94
N LEU A 35 -4.85 -3.68 -8.90
CA LEU A 35 -6.01 -4.60 -8.92
C LEU A 35 -7.36 -3.88 -9.03
N THR A 36 -7.44 -2.64 -8.54
CA THR A 36 -8.71 -1.92 -8.41
C THR A 36 -8.97 -0.94 -9.54
N LEU A 37 -7.92 -0.35 -10.11
CA LEU A 37 -8.04 0.67 -11.16
C LEU A 37 -7.61 0.17 -12.54
N ASP A 38 -7.02 -1.01 -12.64
CA ASP A 38 -6.39 -1.41 -13.90
C ASP A 38 -6.51 -2.91 -14.21
N ALA A 39 -7.53 -3.26 -15.00
CA ALA A 39 -7.64 -4.59 -15.60
C ALA A 39 -6.70 -4.81 -16.81
N HIS A 40 -6.02 -3.75 -17.31
CA HIS A 40 -5.35 -3.75 -18.61
C HIS A 40 -3.91 -3.20 -18.62
N VAL A 41 -3.27 -3.04 -17.46
CA VAL A 41 -1.87 -2.59 -17.32
C VAL A 41 -1.60 -1.28 -18.08
N ARG A 42 -2.48 -0.30 -17.91
CA ARG A 42 -2.29 1.08 -18.38
C ARG A 42 -1.21 1.77 -17.54
N ARG A 43 -0.30 2.50 -18.19
CA ARG A 43 0.70 3.31 -17.48
C ARG A 43 0.06 4.61 -16.95
N PRO A 44 0.00 4.84 -15.63
CA PRO A 44 -0.46 6.12 -15.09
C PRO A 44 0.64 7.19 -15.22
N LYS A 45 0.23 8.46 -15.16
CA LYS A 45 1.15 9.55 -14.79
C LYS A 45 1.42 9.45 -13.29
N ILE A 46 2.68 9.53 -12.89
CA ILE A 46 3.11 9.35 -11.50
C ILE A 46 3.70 10.65 -10.98
N ALA A 47 3.27 11.06 -9.79
CA ALA A 47 3.96 12.03 -8.95
C ALA A 47 4.27 11.36 -7.60
N ALA A 48 5.50 11.47 -7.11
CA ALA A 48 5.92 10.79 -5.89
C ALA A 48 6.87 11.65 -5.07
N VAL A 49 6.81 11.48 -3.74
CA VAL A 49 7.71 12.10 -2.77
C VAL A 49 8.16 11.04 -1.78
N GLN A 50 9.45 11.07 -1.43
CA GLN A 50 10.05 10.15 -0.47
C GLN A 50 10.76 10.94 0.63
N THR A 51 10.65 10.45 1.86
CA THR A 51 11.45 10.89 2.99
C THR A 51 12.54 9.86 3.23
N THR A 52 13.79 10.29 3.20
CA THR A 52 14.95 9.38 3.35
C THR A 52 15.70 9.60 4.66
N ARG A 53 16.25 8.53 5.23
CA ARG A 53 17.15 8.53 6.38
C ARG A 53 18.21 7.44 6.16
N ASP A 54 19.47 7.74 6.47
CA ASP A 54 20.58 6.77 6.39
C ASP A 54 20.70 6.03 5.04
N GLY A 55 20.38 6.73 3.95
CA GLY A 55 20.49 6.19 2.58
C GLY A 55 19.31 5.33 2.12
N ILE A 56 18.26 5.15 2.93
CA ILE A 56 17.03 4.44 2.58
C ILE A 56 15.80 5.35 2.72
N ASP A 57 14.70 5.03 2.04
CA ASP A 57 13.43 5.72 2.26
C ASP A 57 12.71 5.17 3.50
N VAL A 58 12.28 6.06 4.39
CA VAL A 58 11.50 5.70 5.60
C VAL A 58 10.02 5.99 5.43
N ALA A 59 9.65 6.81 4.43
CA ALA A 59 8.28 7.01 4.00
C ALA A 59 8.23 7.37 2.53
N SER A 60 7.19 6.89 1.84
CA SER A 60 6.94 7.18 0.43
C SER A 60 5.46 7.45 0.21
N SER A 61 5.15 8.46 -0.59
CA SER A 61 3.79 8.81 -1.01
C SER A 61 3.76 8.99 -2.52
N MET A 62 2.76 8.41 -3.17
CA MET A 62 2.62 8.41 -4.61
C MET A 62 1.20 8.84 -5.01
N LEU A 63 1.08 9.48 -6.15
CA LEU A 63 -0.16 9.77 -6.84
C LEU A 63 -0.09 9.17 -8.24
N LEU A 64 -0.98 8.20 -8.52
CA LEU A 64 -1.13 7.56 -9.82
C LEU A 64 -2.36 8.14 -10.50
N ILE A 65 -2.19 8.77 -11.66
CA ILE A 65 -3.26 9.41 -12.43
C ILE A 65 -3.43 8.64 -13.74
N TYR A 66 -4.57 7.98 -13.94
CA TYR A 66 -4.84 7.24 -15.16
C TYR A 66 -5.49 8.14 -16.23
N SER A 67 -5.30 7.81 -17.51
CA SER A 67 -5.60 8.70 -18.65
C SER A 67 -7.07 9.11 -18.84
N SER A 68 -8.01 8.51 -18.12
CA SER A 68 -9.42 8.90 -18.10
C SER A 68 -9.70 10.08 -17.15
N GLY A 69 -8.74 10.45 -16.28
CA GLY A 69 -8.84 11.55 -15.31
C GLY A 69 -9.73 11.29 -14.09
N ALA A 70 -10.70 10.36 -14.19
CA ALA A 70 -11.59 9.97 -13.10
C ALA A 70 -10.98 8.89 -12.18
N GLU A 71 -9.91 8.23 -12.63
CA GLU A 71 -9.25 7.11 -11.94
C GLU A 71 -7.91 7.59 -11.37
N GLN A 72 -7.79 7.57 -10.04
CA GLN A 72 -6.53 7.87 -9.34
C GLN A 72 -6.33 6.95 -8.15
N ALA A 73 -5.07 6.70 -7.81
CA ALA A 73 -4.68 6.04 -6.57
C ALA A 73 -3.66 6.87 -5.80
N ILE A 74 -3.72 6.78 -4.47
CA ILE A 74 -2.77 7.42 -3.55
C ILE A 74 -2.09 6.37 -2.68
N PRO A 75 -1.14 5.57 -3.22
CA PRO A 75 -0.35 4.64 -2.42
C PRO A 75 0.57 5.38 -1.45
N SER A 76 0.67 4.90 -0.22
CA SER A 76 1.65 5.39 0.75
C SER A 76 2.22 4.27 1.61
N SER A 77 3.46 4.45 2.05
CA SER A 77 4.19 3.55 2.94
C SER A 77 5.00 4.34 3.95
N THR A 78 5.15 3.80 5.15
CA THR A 78 6.03 4.37 6.17
C THR A 78 6.52 3.30 7.14
N THR A 79 7.80 3.35 7.50
CA THR A 79 8.38 2.54 8.58
C THR A 79 8.28 3.24 9.93
N GLU A 80 8.06 4.56 9.93
CA GLU A 80 8.11 5.45 11.10
C GLU A 80 6.89 5.32 12.02
N ALA A 81 5.77 4.80 11.51
CA ALA A 81 4.54 4.64 12.29
C ALA A 81 3.88 3.28 12.03
N LYS A 82 3.13 2.78 13.02
CA LYS A 82 2.16 1.69 12.80
C LYS A 82 0.86 2.32 12.30
N THR A 83 0.36 1.86 11.17
CA THR A 83 -0.93 2.28 10.62
C THR A 83 -2.08 1.47 11.22
N ASP A 84 -3.26 2.09 11.26
CA ASP A 84 -4.50 1.47 11.74
C ASP A 84 -5.00 0.29 10.87
N GLU A 85 -6.07 -0.36 11.32
CA GLU A 85 -6.60 -1.57 10.68
C GLU A 85 -7.12 -1.32 9.26
N GLY A 86 -7.71 -0.16 8.98
CA GLY A 86 -8.11 0.23 7.62
C GLY A 86 -6.89 0.53 6.77
N PHE A 87 -6.64 -0.29 5.73
CA PHE A 87 -5.42 -0.17 4.92
C PHE A 87 -5.67 0.12 3.44
N CYS A 88 -6.91 -0.01 2.97
CA CYS A 88 -7.29 0.31 1.60
C CYS A 88 -8.74 0.77 1.55
N ARG A 89 -8.97 1.90 0.88
CA ARG A 89 -10.30 2.43 0.57
C ARG A 89 -10.43 2.58 -0.93
N ILE A 90 -11.51 2.04 -1.49
CA ILE A 90 -11.82 2.08 -2.91
C ILE A 90 -13.15 2.80 -3.06
N GLU A 91 -13.17 3.92 -3.76
CA GLU A 91 -14.37 4.75 -3.93
C GLU A 91 -14.85 4.69 -5.38
N GLY A 92 -16.17 4.60 -5.55
CA GLY A 92 -16.83 4.61 -6.83
C GLY A 92 -18.17 5.35 -6.77
N THR A 93 -18.84 5.45 -7.90
CA THR A 93 -20.09 6.22 -8.01
C THR A 93 -21.25 5.64 -7.19
N ALA A 94 -21.20 4.36 -6.83
CA ALA A 94 -22.23 3.67 -6.06
C ALA A 94 -21.91 3.52 -4.55
N GLY A 95 -20.78 4.07 -4.08
CA GLY A 95 -20.33 3.95 -2.70
C GLY A 95 -18.84 3.64 -2.60
N TYR A 96 -18.44 2.98 -1.50
CA TYR A 96 -17.04 2.65 -1.25
C TYR A 96 -16.87 1.28 -0.60
N ILE A 97 -15.67 0.73 -0.72
CA ILE A 97 -15.21 -0.47 -0.02
C ILE A 97 -14.05 -0.08 0.87
N ASP A 98 -14.15 -0.37 2.17
CA ASP A 98 -13.04 -0.26 3.11
C ASP A 98 -12.53 -1.67 3.47
N SER A 99 -11.25 -1.90 3.24
CA SER A 99 -10.56 -3.14 3.59
C SER A 99 -9.80 -2.99 4.89
N ALA A 100 -10.13 -3.83 5.87
CA ALA A 100 -9.43 -3.93 7.15
C ALA A 100 -8.36 -5.03 7.12
N ARG A 101 -7.21 -4.81 7.77
CA ARG A 101 -6.14 -5.79 7.91
C ARG A 101 -6.66 -6.99 8.68
N TYR A 102 -6.43 -8.18 8.16
CA TYR A 102 -6.77 -9.42 8.86
C TYR A 102 -5.88 -9.58 10.10
N ARG A 103 -6.42 -9.39 11.31
CA ARG A 103 -5.83 -10.01 12.51
C ARG A 103 -6.27 -11.47 12.51
N ALA A 104 -5.34 -12.38 12.26
CA ALA A 104 -5.58 -13.83 12.21
C ALA A 104 -6.01 -14.48 13.57
N SER A 105 -6.69 -13.76 14.47
CA SER A 105 -7.14 -14.31 15.75
C SER A 105 -8.60 -14.03 16.14
N ARG A 106 -9.42 -13.34 15.33
CA ARG A 106 -10.86 -13.21 15.65
C ARG A 106 -11.75 -13.25 14.40
N TYR A 107 -12.55 -14.32 14.31
CA TYR A 107 -13.70 -14.55 13.43
C TYR A 107 -13.47 -14.77 11.92
N ILE A 108 -13.15 -16.01 11.53
CA ILE A 108 -13.66 -16.55 10.27
C ILE A 108 -15.16 -16.80 10.47
N ARG A 109 -16.01 -15.82 10.11
CA ARG A 109 -17.45 -16.07 9.91
C ARG A 109 -17.67 -16.29 8.43
N ARG A 110 -17.88 -17.54 8.03
CA ARG A 110 -18.28 -17.92 6.68
C ARG A 110 -19.62 -17.23 6.37
N MET A 111 -19.62 -16.17 5.57
CA MET A 111 -20.86 -15.63 5.00
C MET A 111 -21.29 -16.55 3.85
N SER A 112 -22.12 -17.54 4.17
CA SER A 112 -22.92 -18.24 3.18
C SER A 112 -24.09 -17.35 2.76
N HIS A 113 -24.28 -17.19 1.45
CA HIS A 113 -25.34 -16.48 0.72
C HIS A 113 -25.00 -15.05 0.28
N TRP A 114 -24.41 -14.96 -0.90
CA TRP A 114 -24.67 -13.88 -1.85
C TRP A 114 -25.63 -14.44 -2.90
N THR A 115 -26.88 -14.02 -2.89
CA THR A 115 -27.78 -14.08 -4.05
C THR A 115 -27.97 -12.65 -4.53
N LYS A 116 -27.52 -12.36 -5.76
CA LYS A 116 -28.12 -11.31 -6.59
C LYS A 116 -29.13 -12.02 -7.47
N ASP A 117 -30.39 -11.65 -7.28
CA ASP A 117 -31.60 -12.04 -8.01
C ASP A 117 -31.99 -13.53 -7.99
#